data_AF-A0A1V6BXC1-F1
#
_entry.id   AF-A0A1V6BXC1-F1
#
_cell.length_a   1.000
_cell.length_b   1.000
_cell.length_c   1.000
_cell.angle_alpha   90.00
_cell.angle_beta   90.00
_cell.angle_gamma   90.00
#
_symmetry.space_group_name_H-M   'P 1'
#
loop_
_entity.id
_entity.type
_entity.pdbx_description
1 polymer ?
#
loop_
_entity_poly.entity_id
_entity_poly.type
_entity_poly.pdbx_seq_one_letter_code
_entity_poly.pdbx_strand_id
1 'polypeptide(L)'
;MKYVEQPFYVGLLSAAFLHGAAHQQPQQFQVVTTRPLREIKSKSLAIRFFVKKRFNNTRTVQIKTQTGFIPVSTPEATALDLIRYARAIGGLDRVLTILQELGETIQSPKLIEAVRADDNLAYAQRLGWLLERAGFPGTTGELAQWIHEKNPSPARLEPSLPIRGSKKDTRWRLFLNSEVESDL
;
A
#
# COMPACT_ATOMS: atom_id res chain seq x y z
N MET A 1 -20.13 -16.11 -1.57
CA MET A 1 -19.75 -15.46 -0.29
C MET A 1 -20.90 -14.62 0.23
N LYS A 2 -21.96 -15.26 0.74
CA LYS A 2 -23.21 -14.60 1.17
C LYS A 2 -23.36 -14.65 2.71
N TYR A 3 -22.26 -14.48 3.46
CA TYR A 3 -22.28 -14.68 4.91
C TYR A 3 -21.59 -13.58 5.73
N VAL A 4 -21.17 -12.51 5.08
CA VAL A 4 -20.85 -11.25 5.76
C VAL A 4 -21.42 -10.17 4.86
N GLU A 5 -22.55 -9.57 5.24
CA GLU A 5 -23.09 -8.36 4.59
C GLU A 5 -22.19 -7.16 4.92
N GLN A 6 -20.92 -7.27 4.56
CA GLN A 6 -19.93 -6.25 4.84
C GLN A 6 -19.18 -5.92 3.55
N PRO A 7 -19.13 -4.63 3.18
CA PRO A 7 -18.30 -4.17 2.08
C PRO A 7 -16.86 -4.60 2.29
N PHE A 8 -16.27 -5.18 1.26
CA PHE A 8 -14.89 -5.61 1.25
C PHE A 8 -14.24 -5.34 -0.10
N TYR A 9 -12.92 -5.24 -0.10
CA TYR A 9 -12.11 -5.37 -1.31
C TYR A 9 -10.84 -6.16 -1.00
N VAL A 10 -10.29 -6.80 -2.02
CA VAL A 10 -9.00 -7.49 -1.93
C VAL A 10 -7.90 -6.45 -2.04
N GLY A 11 -6.98 -6.44 -1.06
CA GLY A 11 -5.94 -5.43 -0.93
C GLY A 11 -4.57 -6.03 -0.61
N LEU A 12 -3.61 -5.15 -0.31
CA LEU A 12 -2.26 -5.52 0.13
C LEU A 12 -1.59 -6.54 -0.82
N LEU A 13 -0.95 -7.60 -0.29
CA LEU A 13 -0.19 -8.58 -1.07
C LEU A 13 -1.08 -9.39 -2.02
N SER A 14 -2.34 -9.65 -1.65
CA SER A 14 -3.27 -10.37 -2.52
C SER A 14 -3.68 -9.54 -3.73
N ALA A 15 -3.91 -8.24 -3.56
CA ALA A 15 -4.14 -7.35 -4.68
C ALA A 15 -2.88 -7.19 -5.55
N ALA A 16 -1.71 -7.03 -4.93
CA ALA A 16 -0.45 -6.94 -5.67
C ALA A 16 -0.22 -8.18 -6.56
N PHE A 17 -0.40 -9.38 -6.01
CA PHE A 17 -0.35 -10.63 -6.77
C PHE A 17 -1.34 -10.66 -7.94
N LEU A 18 -2.59 -10.21 -7.73
CA LEU A 18 -3.60 -10.16 -8.80
C LEU A 18 -3.29 -9.13 -9.89
N HIS A 19 -2.49 -8.11 -9.59
CA HIS A 19 -1.95 -7.17 -10.57
C HIS A 19 -0.64 -7.65 -11.22
N GLY A 20 -0.17 -8.86 -10.90
CA GLY A 20 1.06 -9.43 -11.44
C GLY A 20 2.34 -9.01 -10.72
N ALA A 21 2.23 -8.32 -9.59
CA ALA A 21 3.34 -7.73 -8.84
C ALA A 21 3.83 -8.58 -7.65
N ALA A 22 3.72 -9.90 -7.79
CA ALA A 22 4.36 -10.84 -6.89
C ALA A 22 4.51 -12.20 -7.58
N HIS A 23 5.74 -12.71 -7.69
CA HIS A 23 5.99 -14.05 -8.21
C HIS A 23 5.47 -15.18 -7.30
N GLN A 24 5.38 -14.92 -6.00
CA GLN A 24 4.88 -15.89 -5.02
C GLN A 24 3.47 -15.56 -4.57
N GLN A 25 2.59 -16.58 -4.62
CA GLN A 25 1.25 -16.46 -4.09
C GLN A 25 1.30 -16.19 -2.58
N PRO A 26 0.60 -15.16 -2.08
CA PRO A 26 0.51 -14.91 -0.65
C PRO A 26 -0.07 -16.12 0.10
N GLN A 27 0.53 -16.48 1.23
CA GLN A 27 0.07 -17.59 2.08
C GLN A 27 -1.35 -17.36 2.63
N GLN A 28 -1.78 -16.10 2.72
CA GLN A 28 -3.09 -15.69 3.18
C GLN A 28 -3.72 -14.75 2.18
N PHE A 29 -5.01 -14.94 1.92
CA PHE A 29 -5.81 -14.01 1.14
C PHE A 29 -6.15 -12.78 2.00
N GLN A 30 -5.81 -11.60 1.52
CA GLN A 30 -5.87 -10.37 2.29
C GLN A 30 -7.01 -9.49 1.80
N VAL A 31 -7.89 -9.16 2.74
CA VAL A 31 -9.12 -8.42 2.46
C VAL A 31 -9.21 -7.23 3.39
N VAL A 32 -9.55 -6.07 2.84
CA VAL A 32 -9.81 -4.86 3.61
C VAL A 32 -11.32 -4.71 3.79
N THR A 33 -11.71 -4.27 4.98
CA THR A 33 -13.11 -4.13 5.40
C THR A 33 -13.30 -2.87 6.26
N THR A 34 -14.55 -2.56 6.59
CA THR A 34 -14.93 -1.37 7.37
C THR A 34 -14.87 -1.54 8.90
N ARG A 35 -14.89 -2.77 9.41
CA ARG A 35 -14.85 -3.11 10.85
C ARG A 35 -14.07 -4.40 11.06
N PRO A 36 -13.47 -4.62 12.24
CA PRO A 36 -12.71 -5.83 12.53
C PRO A 36 -13.53 -7.10 12.30
N LEU A 37 -12.91 -8.08 11.65
CA LEU A 37 -13.44 -9.42 11.45
C LEU A 37 -12.42 -10.45 11.92
N ARG A 38 -12.92 -11.59 12.41
CA ARG A 38 -12.07 -12.71 12.82
C ARG A 38 -11.43 -13.36 11.58
N GLU A 39 -10.14 -13.64 11.64
CA GLU A 39 -9.44 -14.39 10.60
C GLU A 39 -10.15 -15.73 10.34
N ILE A 40 -10.29 -16.08 9.07
CA ILE A 40 -10.81 -17.38 8.66
C ILE A 40 -9.61 -18.25 8.34
N LYS A 41 -9.47 -19.39 9.02
CA LYS A 41 -8.44 -20.38 8.75
C LYS A 41 -9.08 -21.76 8.64
N SER A 42 -8.90 -22.39 7.49
CA SER A 42 -9.21 -23.79 7.23
C SER A 42 -7.98 -24.48 6.64
N LYS A 43 -8.05 -25.79 6.39
CA LYS A 43 -6.92 -26.56 5.83
C LYS A 43 -6.42 -26.04 4.48
N SER A 44 -7.29 -25.41 3.68
CA SER A 44 -6.99 -24.97 2.31
C SER A 44 -7.17 -23.46 2.08
N LEU A 45 -7.65 -22.72 3.07
CA LEU A 45 -7.97 -21.30 2.94
C LEU A 45 -7.62 -20.54 4.21
N ALA A 46 -6.78 -19.52 4.08
CA ALA A 46 -6.53 -18.53 5.12
C ALA A 46 -6.92 -17.15 4.60
N ILE A 47 -7.90 -16.50 5.23
CA ILE A 47 -8.28 -15.12 4.95
C ILE A 47 -7.92 -14.26 6.15
N ARG A 48 -7.16 -13.21 5.89
CA ARG A 48 -6.81 -12.18 6.87
C ARG A 48 -7.52 -10.88 6.55
N PHE A 49 -8.14 -10.30 7.57
CA PHE A 49 -8.92 -9.08 7.44
C PHE A 49 -8.15 -7.87 7.99
N PHE A 50 -8.15 -6.80 7.21
CA PHE A 50 -7.63 -5.48 7.57
C PHE A 50 -8.78 -4.48 7.65
N VAL A 51 -8.62 -3.43 8.45
CA VAL A 51 -9.67 -2.44 8.70
C VAL A 51 -9.20 -1.07 8.23
N LYS A 52 -10.00 -0.43 7.38
CA LYS A 52 -9.74 0.92 6.86
C LYS A 52 -10.89 1.87 7.20
N LYS A 53 -10.57 2.99 7.85
CA LYS A 53 -11.58 4.02 8.19
C LYS A 53 -12.15 4.70 6.94
N ARG A 54 -11.30 5.14 6.02
CA ARG A 54 -11.69 5.75 4.73
C ARG A 54 -11.85 4.68 3.64
N PHE A 55 -12.60 3.63 3.95
CA PHE A 55 -12.79 2.48 3.06
C PHE A 55 -13.37 2.90 1.71
N ASN A 56 -14.48 3.66 1.73
CA ASN A 56 -15.22 4.09 0.53
C ASN A 56 -14.41 5.01 -0.42
N ASN A 57 -13.30 5.58 0.04
CA ASN A 57 -12.43 6.43 -0.78
C ASN A 57 -11.44 5.60 -1.62
N THR A 58 -11.34 4.29 -1.35
CA THR A 58 -10.43 3.39 -2.05
C THR A 58 -11.04 2.98 -3.38
N ARG A 59 -10.37 3.32 -4.49
CA ARG A 59 -10.80 2.87 -5.82
C ARG A 59 -10.50 1.37 -5.98
N THR A 60 -11.43 0.68 -6.61
CA THR A 60 -11.35 -0.76 -6.89
C THR A 60 -11.68 -1.07 -8.34
N VAL A 61 -11.10 -2.13 -8.88
CA VAL A 61 -11.45 -2.75 -10.16
C VAL A 61 -12.06 -4.13 -9.92
N GLN A 62 -12.86 -4.61 -10.87
CA GLN A 62 -13.42 -5.96 -10.83
C GLN A 62 -12.48 -6.92 -11.54
N ILE A 63 -11.95 -7.91 -10.82
CA ILE A 63 -11.11 -8.97 -11.41
C ILE A 63 -11.92 -10.26 -11.51
N LYS A 64 -11.87 -10.90 -12.68
CA LYS A 64 -12.55 -12.18 -12.93
C LYS A 64 -11.81 -13.31 -12.21
N THR A 65 -12.57 -14.13 -11.50
CA THR A 65 -12.11 -15.36 -10.85
C THR A 65 -12.95 -16.54 -11.34
N GLN A 66 -12.58 -17.76 -10.95
CA GLN A 66 -13.34 -18.97 -11.25
C GLN A 66 -14.80 -18.92 -10.75
N THR A 67 -15.07 -18.15 -9.70
CA THR A 67 -16.39 -18.11 -9.04
C THR A 67 -17.17 -16.80 -9.26
N GLY A 68 -16.66 -15.91 -10.12
CA GLY A 68 -17.28 -14.60 -10.40
C GLY A 68 -16.26 -13.46 -10.36
N PHE A 69 -16.74 -12.23 -10.21
CA PHE A 69 -15.89 -11.05 -10.07
C PHE A 69 -15.68 -10.70 -8.61
N ILE A 70 -14.46 -10.26 -8.28
CA ILE A 70 -14.11 -9.75 -6.96
C ILE A 70 -13.63 -8.29 -7.06
N PRO A 71 -14.01 -7.42 -6.11
CA PRO A 71 -13.45 -6.07 -6.02
C PRO A 71 -12.00 -6.15 -5.51
N VAL A 72 -11.07 -5.57 -6.27
CA VAL A 72 -9.64 -5.51 -5.94
C VAL A 72 -9.20 -4.05 -5.96
N SER A 73 -8.44 -3.59 -4.97
CA SER A 73 -7.89 -2.23 -4.98
C SER A 73 -7.06 -2.00 -6.24
N THR A 74 -7.10 -0.79 -6.83
CA THR A 74 -6.21 -0.45 -7.96
C THR A 74 -4.73 -0.57 -7.53
N PRO A 75 -3.76 -0.65 -8.45
CA PRO A 75 -2.34 -0.67 -8.08
C PRO A 75 -1.94 0.47 -7.13
N GLU A 76 -2.45 1.68 -7.37
CA GLU A 76 -2.15 2.87 -6.57
C GLU A 76 -2.75 2.79 -5.15
N ALA A 77 -4.00 2.33 -5.05
CA ALA A 77 -4.65 2.10 -3.77
C ALA A 77 -3.98 0.93 -3.00
N THR A 78 -3.52 -0.09 -3.72
CA THR A 78 -2.77 -1.21 -3.17
C THR A 78 -1.44 -0.73 -2.58
N ALA A 79 -0.71 0.11 -3.30
CA ALA A 79 0.54 0.71 -2.81
C ALA A 79 0.34 1.48 -1.50
N LEU A 80 -0.73 2.27 -1.39
CA LEU A 80 -1.09 2.95 -0.13
C LEU A 80 -1.42 1.97 1.01
N ASP A 81 -2.14 0.89 0.71
CA ASP A 81 -2.47 -0.12 1.70
C ASP A 81 -1.22 -0.88 2.18
N LEU A 82 -0.25 -1.15 1.29
CA LEU A 82 1.04 -1.73 1.66
C LEU A 82 1.77 -0.86 2.69
N ILE A 83 1.82 0.46 2.47
CA ILE A 83 2.40 1.42 3.43
C ILE A 83 1.64 1.43 4.76
N ARG A 84 0.31 1.53 4.68
CA ARG A 84 -0.59 1.61 5.84
C ARG A 84 -0.44 0.40 6.76
N TYR A 85 -0.26 -0.78 6.19
CA TYR A 85 -0.23 -2.04 6.92
C TYR A 85 1.15 -2.70 6.93
N ALA A 86 2.22 -1.97 6.58
CA ALA A 86 3.58 -2.49 6.43
C ALA A 86 4.00 -3.41 7.58
N ARG A 87 3.83 -2.97 8.83
CA ARG A 87 4.18 -3.77 10.03
C ARG A 87 3.48 -5.14 10.08
N ALA A 88 2.28 -5.25 9.54
CA ALA A 88 1.51 -6.48 9.55
C ALA A 88 1.89 -7.44 8.41
N ILE A 89 2.63 -6.97 7.40
CA ILE A 89 2.98 -7.73 6.19
C ILE A 89 4.49 -7.92 5.99
N GLY A 90 5.31 -7.66 7.01
CA GLY A 90 6.76 -7.86 6.95
C GLY A 90 7.61 -6.59 6.96
N GLY A 91 7.03 -5.43 7.23
CA GLY A 91 7.76 -4.15 7.31
C GLY A 91 7.95 -3.48 5.96
N LEU A 92 8.76 -2.41 5.94
CA LEU A 92 8.98 -1.60 4.73
C LEU A 92 9.86 -2.31 3.70
N ASP A 93 10.73 -3.24 4.10
CA ASP A 93 11.54 -4.06 3.20
C ASP A 93 10.66 -4.87 2.27
N ARG A 94 9.68 -5.58 2.85
CA ARG A 94 8.70 -6.33 2.08
C ARG A 94 7.84 -5.42 1.20
N VAL A 95 7.54 -4.21 1.65
CA VAL A 95 6.83 -3.23 0.81
C VAL A 95 7.68 -2.81 -0.37
N LEU A 96 8.97 -2.51 -0.15
CA LEU A 96 9.89 -2.11 -1.21
C LEU A 96 10.01 -3.19 -2.28
N THR A 97 10.20 -4.46 -1.90
CA THR A 97 10.22 -5.59 -2.84
C THR A 97 8.96 -5.67 -3.70
N ILE A 98 7.77 -5.55 -3.09
CA ILE A 98 6.51 -5.60 -3.86
C ILE A 98 6.36 -4.38 -4.77
N LEU A 99 6.84 -3.21 -4.34
CA LEU A 99 6.79 -1.99 -5.17
C LEU A 99 7.74 -2.04 -6.37
N GLN A 100 8.82 -2.83 -6.33
CA GLN A 100 9.71 -3.04 -7.49
C GLN A 100 8.98 -3.66 -8.69
N GLU A 101 7.96 -4.48 -8.44
CA GLU A 101 7.12 -5.05 -9.51
C GLU A 101 5.83 -4.21 -9.70
N LEU A 102 5.15 -3.83 -8.60
CA LEU A 102 3.86 -3.13 -8.67
C LEU A 102 3.98 -1.77 -9.34
N GLY A 103 5.12 -1.10 -9.18
CA GLY A 103 5.40 0.22 -9.74
C GLY A 103 5.26 0.29 -11.26
N GLU A 104 5.47 -0.80 -11.99
CA GLU A 104 5.29 -0.87 -13.45
C GLU A 104 3.84 -0.64 -13.88
N THR A 105 2.89 -0.94 -13.00
CA THR A 105 1.45 -0.84 -13.27
C THR A 105 0.81 0.46 -12.75
N ILE A 106 1.55 1.24 -11.95
CA ILE A 106 1.08 2.47 -11.31
C ILE A 106 1.13 3.63 -12.32
N GLN A 107 0.04 4.41 -12.38
CA GLN A 107 -0.03 5.59 -13.23
C GLN A 107 0.01 6.87 -12.39
N SER A 108 0.91 7.82 -12.72
CA SER A 108 1.09 9.08 -11.96
C SER A 108 -0.22 9.82 -11.65
N PRO A 109 -1.12 10.05 -12.64
CA PRO A 109 -2.38 10.76 -12.37
C PRO A 109 -3.30 10.00 -11.40
N LYS A 110 -3.33 8.66 -11.47
CA LYS A 110 -4.13 7.83 -10.56
C LYS A 110 -3.50 7.75 -9.17
N LEU A 111 -2.17 7.81 -9.09
CA LEU A 111 -1.44 7.79 -7.83
C LEU A 111 -1.78 9.02 -7.00
N ILE A 112 -1.74 10.21 -7.61
CA ILE A 112 -2.09 11.44 -6.90
C ILE A 112 -3.57 11.47 -6.51
N GLU A 113 -4.46 10.96 -7.35
CA GLU A 113 -5.89 10.82 -7.02
C GLU A 113 -6.11 9.89 -5.81
N ALA A 114 -5.45 8.74 -5.78
CA ALA A 114 -5.55 7.78 -4.67
C ALA A 114 -5.02 8.38 -3.36
N VAL A 115 -3.88 9.08 -3.42
CA VAL A 115 -3.29 9.76 -2.27
C VAL A 115 -4.19 10.87 -1.73
N ARG A 116 -4.74 11.71 -2.61
CA ARG A 116 -5.68 12.78 -2.22
C ARG A 116 -6.95 12.22 -1.60
N ALA A 117 -7.47 11.11 -2.11
CA ALA A 117 -8.65 10.44 -1.57
C ALA A 117 -8.39 9.81 -0.19
N ASP A 118 -7.18 9.28 0.05
CA ASP A 118 -6.78 8.71 1.35
C ASP A 118 -6.54 9.79 2.42
N ASP A 119 -6.09 10.98 2.01
CA ASP A 119 -5.90 12.17 2.86
C ASP A 119 -4.98 11.89 4.06
N ASN A 120 -3.88 11.18 3.80
CA ASN A 120 -2.83 10.90 4.77
C ASN A 120 -1.46 11.29 4.22
N LEU A 121 -1.00 12.50 4.57
CA LEU A 121 0.27 13.04 4.09
C LEU A 121 1.47 12.19 4.50
N ALA A 122 1.47 11.58 5.68
CA ALA A 122 2.57 10.72 6.11
C ALA A 122 2.70 9.46 5.25
N TYR A 123 1.58 8.87 4.81
CA TYR A 123 1.62 7.75 3.86
C TYR A 123 2.05 8.19 2.47
N ALA A 124 1.58 9.35 2.02
CA ALA A 124 2.00 9.94 0.76
C ALA A 124 3.53 10.19 0.69
N GLN A 125 4.10 10.74 1.77
CA GLN A 125 5.54 10.98 1.90
C GLN A 125 6.33 9.67 1.79
N ARG A 126 5.95 8.63 2.55
CA ARG A 126 6.61 7.31 2.51
C ARG A 126 6.46 6.63 1.16
N LEU A 127 5.26 6.67 0.56
CA LEU A 127 4.99 6.04 -0.72
C LEU A 127 5.84 6.64 -1.83
N GLY A 128 5.94 7.97 -1.88
CA GLY A 128 6.77 8.65 -2.87
C GLY A 128 8.24 8.26 -2.78
N TRP A 129 8.80 8.27 -1.57
CA TRP A 129 10.20 7.86 -1.35
C TRP A 129 10.42 6.38 -1.69
N LEU A 130 9.50 5.49 -1.32
CA LEU A 130 9.62 4.06 -1.61
C LEU A 130 9.46 3.73 -3.09
N LEU A 131 8.61 4.44 -3.83
CA LEU A 131 8.48 4.27 -5.29
C LEU A 131 9.75 4.73 -6.02
N GLU A 132 10.37 5.84 -5.59
CA GLU A 132 11.66 6.26 -6.13
C GLU A 132 12.75 5.23 -5.84
N ARG A 133 12.80 4.71 -4.61
CA ARG A 133 13.75 3.65 -4.23
C ARG A 133 13.48 2.34 -4.98
N ALA A 134 12.23 2.05 -5.32
CA ALA A 134 11.82 0.90 -6.12
C ALA A 134 12.16 1.04 -7.61
N GLY A 135 12.67 2.18 -8.07
CA GLY A 135 13.07 2.40 -9.47
C GLY A 135 12.05 3.17 -10.32
N PHE A 136 11.03 3.80 -9.70
CA PHE A 136 9.95 4.50 -10.40
C PHE A 136 9.90 6.02 -10.17
N PRO A 137 11.00 6.78 -10.29
CA PRO A 137 10.99 8.23 -10.09
C PRO A 137 10.15 9.01 -11.11
N GLY A 138 9.92 8.44 -12.30
CA GLY A 138 9.04 9.04 -13.32
C GLY A 138 7.57 9.10 -12.89
N THR A 139 7.15 8.23 -11.97
CA THR A 139 5.75 8.09 -11.55
C THR A 139 5.39 9.00 -10.37
N THR A 140 6.38 9.60 -9.71
CA THR A 140 6.20 10.34 -8.44
C THR A 140 6.21 11.85 -8.58
N GLY A 141 6.38 12.40 -9.79
CA GLY A 141 6.54 13.84 -10.03
C GLY A 141 5.39 14.70 -9.49
N GLU A 142 4.15 14.40 -9.88
CA GLU A 142 2.96 15.12 -9.41
C GLU A 142 2.76 14.99 -7.89
N LEU A 143 3.10 13.82 -7.34
CA LEU A 143 3.03 13.56 -5.91
C LEU A 143 4.04 14.41 -5.14
N ALA A 144 5.28 14.50 -5.62
CA ALA A 144 6.33 15.32 -5.02
C ALA A 144 5.96 16.81 -5.05
N GLN A 145 5.42 17.30 -6.16
CA GLN A 145 4.91 18.67 -6.26
C GLN A 145 3.81 18.93 -5.24
N TRP A 146 2.83 18.03 -5.15
CA TRP A 146 1.72 18.18 -4.20
C TRP A 146 2.19 18.16 -2.74
N ILE A 147 3.16 17.31 -2.38
CA ILE A 147 3.77 17.31 -1.04
C ILE A 147 4.50 18.63 -0.78
N HIS A 148 5.22 19.17 -1.77
CA HIS A 148 5.88 20.46 -1.64
C HIS A 148 4.88 21.58 -1.35
N GLU A 149 3.80 21.67 -2.14
CA GLU A 149 2.72 22.66 -1.98
C GLU A 149 2.00 22.54 -0.64
N LYS A 150 1.71 21.31 -0.19
CA LYS A 150 1.08 21.06 1.11
C LYS A 150 2.00 21.38 2.28
N ASN A 151 3.31 21.43 2.06
CA ASN A 151 4.31 21.78 3.06
C ASN A 151 4.14 21.02 4.41
N PRO A 152 3.93 19.68 4.41
CA PRO A 152 3.68 18.97 5.66
C PRO A 152 4.91 18.96 6.57
N SER A 153 4.65 18.72 7.85
CA SER A 153 5.71 18.36 8.80
C SER A 153 6.42 17.09 8.33
N PRO A 154 7.75 16.97 8.54
CA PRO A 154 8.44 15.77 8.13
C PRO A 154 7.95 14.53 8.86
N ALA A 155 7.59 13.47 8.13
CA ALA A 155 7.21 12.20 8.71
C ALA A 155 8.45 11.32 8.97
N ARG A 156 8.32 10.31 9.83
CA ARG A 156 9.34 9.26 9.98
C ARG A 156 9.17 8.22 8.88
N LEU A 157 10.27 7.73 8.30
CA LEU A 157 10.21 6.59 7.38
C LEU A 157 9.64 5.37 8.09
N GLU A 158 10.27 4.94 9.18
CA GLU A 158 9.76 3.91 10.10
C GLU A 158 9.11 4.59 11.33
N PRO A 159 7.76 4.57 11.46
CA PRO A 159 7.06 5.27 12.54
C PRO A 159 7.50 4.88 13.95
N SER A 160 7.90 3.62 14.14
CA SER A 160 8.20 3.06 15.46
C SER A 160 9.62 3.35 15.97
N LEU A 161 10.53 3.80 15.11
CA LEU A 161 11.93 4.06 15.45
C LEU A 161 12.20 5.53 15.81
N PRO A 162 13.22 5.82 16.65
CA PRO A 162 13.63 7.17 16.98
C PRO A 162 14.27 7.89 15.77
N ILE A 163 14.28 9.22 15.78
CA ILE A 163 14.86 10.05 14.69
C ILE A 163 16.24 10.64 15.00
N ARG A 164 16.83 10.30 16.16
CA ARG A 164 18.12 10.87 16.57
C ARG A 164 19.21 10.40 15.60
N GLY A 165 19.89 11.34 14.95
CA GLY A 165 20.93 11.04 13.96
C GLY A 165 20.41 10.68 12.56
N SER A 166 19.09 10.66 12.34
CA SER A 166 18.54 10.34 11.01
C SER A 166 18.81 11.46 10.01
N LYS A 167 19.17 11.09 8.77
CA LYS A 167 19.20 12.03 7.65
C LYS A 167 17.79 12.49 7.30
N LYS A 168 17.67 13.71 6.78
CA LYS A 168 16.39 14.24 6.29
C LYS A 168 16.36 14.22 4.77
N ASP A 169 15.36 13.56 4.21
CA ASP A 169 15.01 13.70 2.81
C ASP A 169 14.17 14.97 2.63
N THR A 170 14.66 15.92 1.83
CA THR A 170 13.99 17.22 1.65
C THR A 170 12.84 17.15 0.66
N ARG A 171 12.92 16.29 -0.35
CA ARG A 171 11.92 16.13 -1.40
C ARG A 171 10.63 15.55 -0.83
N TRP A 172 10.75 14.46 -0.08
CA TRP A 172 9.63 13.76 0.56
C TRP A 172 9.36 14.24 1.98
N ARG A 173 10.23 15.10 2.52
CA ARG A 173 10.15 15.58 3.90
C ARG A 173 10.07 14.38 4.86
N LEU A 174 11.06 13.50 4.80
CA LEU A 174 11.15 12.32 5.65
C LEU A 174 12.38 12.37 6.54
N PHE A 175 12.23 11.90 7.78
CA PHE A 175 13.35 11.42 8.56
C PHE A 175 13.66 9.98 8.14
N LEU A 176 14.80 9.75 7.51
CA LEU A 176 15.30 8.44 7.10
C LEU A 176 15.90 7.74 8.32
N ASN A 177 15.03 7.23 9.18
CA ASN A 177 15.34 6.65 10.49
C ASN A 177 15.36 5.12 10.50
N SER A 178 15.39 4.52 9.32
CA SER A 178 15.64 3.09 9.08
C SER A 178 16.31 2.96 7.72
N GLU A 179 17.12 1.92 7.57
CA GLU A 179 17.47 1.41 6.24
C GLU A 179 16.31 0.53 5.76
N VAL A 180 16.09 0.49 4.44
CA VAL A 180 15.03 -0.30 3.83
C VAL A 180 15.61 -1.03 2.63
N GLU A 181 15.75 -2.34 2.68
CA GLU A 181 16.39 -3.11 1.60
C GLU A 181 15.36 -4.00 0.90
N SER A 182 15.54 -4.23 -0.40
CA SER A 182 14.73 -5.22 -1.10
C SER A 182 15.33 -6.60 -0.88
N ASP A 183 14.48 -7.61 -0.70
CA ASP A 183 14.88 -9.03 -0.62
C ASP A 183 15.36 -9.61 -1.99
N LEU A 184 15.39 -8.80 -3.05
CA LEU A 184 15.80 -9.16 -4.42
C LEU A 184 17.26 -8.84 -4.68
#